data_AF-A0A350P854-F1
#
_entry.id   AF-A0A350P854-F1
#
_cell.length_a   1.000
_cell.length_b   1.000
_cell.length_c   1.000
_cell.angle_alpha   90.00
_cell.angle_beta   90.00
_cell.angle_gamma   90.00
#
_symmetry.space_group_name_H-M   'P 1'
#
loop_
_entity.id
_entity.type
_entity.pdbx_description
1 polymer ?
#
loop_
_entity_poly.entity_id
_entity_poly.type
_entity_poly.pdbx_seq_one_letter_code
_entity_poly.pdbx_strand_id
1 'polypeptide(L)'
;MTTTNFRRLSPLANDAREVATIVNNILDGKINSTGTVTLTASATTTVVTEDRAGATSVILFMPTTANAAAEQAAGGMFVSSRSKQTFTITHANNSQADRVFDYIVIG
;
A
#
# COMPACT_ATOMS: atom_id res chain seq x y z
N MET A 1 -13.14 7.48 7.24
CA MET A 1 -12.48 6.24 6.79
C MET A 1 -13.52 5.41 6.05
N THR A 2 -13.48 5.42 4.72
CA THR A 2 -14.25 4.50 3.89
C THR A 2 -13.65 3.12 4.09
N THR A 3 -14.31 2.28 4.88
CA THR A 3 -13.96 0.86 4.99
C THR A 3 -14.32 0.20 3.67
N THR A 4 -13.32 0.01 2.80
CA THR A 4 -13.45 -0.81 1.60
C THR A 4 -13.72 -2.23 2.08
N ASN A 5 -14.99 -2.62 2.11
CA ASN A 5 -15.43 -3.88 2.71
C ASN A 5 -15.15 -5.01 1.70
N PHE A 6 -13.90 -5.45 1.64
CA PHE A 6 -13.47 -6.51 0.75
C PHE A 6 -14.17 -7.81 1.11
N ARG A 7 -14.62 -8.58 0.11
CA ARG A 7 -15.21 -9.89 0.33
C ARG A 7 -14.14 -10.83 0.90
N ARG A 8 -14.25 -11.17 2.19
CA ARG A 8 -13.37 -12.13 2.87
C ARG A 8 -14.05 -13.49 2.89
N LEU A 9 -13.28 -14.55 2.62
CA LEU A 9 -13.76 -15.92 2.78
C LEU A 9 -14.13 -16.16 4.26
N SER A 10 -15.30 -16.75 4.50
CA SER A 10 -15.68 -17.19 5.84
C SER A 10 -14.69 -18.24 6.36
N PRO A 11 -14.19 -18.14 7.60
CA PRO A 11 -13.27 -19.13 8.18
C PRO A 11 -13.82 -20.55 8.21
N LEU A 12 -15.14 -20.72 8.13
CA LEU A 12 -15.82 -22.02 8.12
C LEU A 12 -16.08 -22.55 6.70
N ALA A 13 -15.58 -21.90 5.64
CA ALA A 13 -15.53 -22.35 4.23
C ALA A 13 -16.54 -23.45 3.83
N ASN A 14 -17.85 -23.14 3.85
CA ASN A 14 -18.91 -24.14 3.58
C ASN A 14 -19.45 -24.10 2.14
N ASP A 15 -19.07 -23.13 1.31
CA ASP A 15 -19.52 -23.03 -0.09
C ASP A 15 -18.35 -22.97 -1.07
N ALA A 16 -18.19 -24.05 -1.85
CA ALA A 16 -17.18 -24.15 -2.90
C ALA A 16 -17.33 -23.07 -3.99
N ARG A 17 -18.55 -22.56 -4.23
CA ARG A 17 -18.78 -21.49 -5.20
C ARG A 17 -18.20 -20.16 -4.73
N GLU A 18 -18.31 -19.85 -3.45
CA GLU A 18 -17.72 -18.63 -2.87
C GLU A 18 -16.19 -18.68 -2.95
N VAL A 19 -15.59 -19.82 -2.59
CA VAL A 19 -14.14 -20.03 -2.72
C VAL A 19 -13.70 -19.85 -4.18
N ALA A 20 -14.35 -20.52 -5.13
CA ALA A 20 -14.02 -20.40 -6.55
C ALA A 20 -14.16 -18.96 -7.06
N THR A 21 -15.19 -18.23 -6.62
CA THR A 21 -15.40 -16.82 -7.00
C THR A 21 -14.27 -15.93 -6.47
N ILE A 22 -13.84 -16.11 -5.22
CA ILE A 22 -12.74 -15.32 -4.64
C ILE A 22 -11.42 -15.63 -5.34
N VAL A 23 -11.12 -16.91 -5.61
CA VAL A 23 -9.90 -17.33 -6.32
C VAL A 23 -9.85 -16.75 -7.74
N ASN A 24 -10.97 -16.81 -8.48
CA ASN A 24 -11.02 -16.21 -9.81
C ASN A 24 -10.85 -14.68 -9.75
N ASN A 25 -11.44 -14.00 -8.76
CA ASN A 25 -11.22 -12.56 -8.59
C ASN A 25 -9.76 -12.22 -8.25
N ILE A 26 -9.03 -13.09 -7.54
CA ILE A 26 -7.60 -12.94 -7.29
C ILE A 26 -6.82 -13.02 -8.61
N LEU A 27 -7.18 -13.96 -9.51
CA LEU A 27 -6.58 -14.06 -10.85
C LEU A 27 -6.88 -12.82 -11.71
N ASP A 28 -8.05 -12.21 -11.54
CA ASP A 28 -8.42 -10.93 -12.17
C ASP A 28 -7.72 -9.71 -11.54
N GLY A 29 -6.79 -9.91 -10.59
CA GLY A 29 -6.01 -8.84 -9.97
C GLY A 29 -6.64 -8.18 -8.74
N LYS A 30 -7.78 -8.67 -8.24
CA LYS A 30 -8.48 -8.10 -7.08
C LYS A 30 -7.94 -8.66 -5.76
N ILE A 31 -6.63 -8.59 -5.58
CA ILE A 31 -5.91 -9.13 -4.40
C ILE A 31 -6.23 -8.32 -3.14
N ASN A 32 -6.84 -7.13 -3.27
CA ASN A 32 -7.20 -6.25 -2.15
C ASN A 32 -5.98 -5.91 -1.27
N SER A 33 -4.81 -5.75 -1.90
CA SER A 33 -3.53 -5.39 -1.27
C SER A 33 -3.04 -4.00 -1.67
N THR A 34 -3.88 -3.18 -2.31
CA THR A 34 -3.53 -1.84 -2.78
C THR A 34 -3.89 -0.76 -1.75
N GLY A 35 -3.18 0.35 -1.76
CA GLY A 35 -3.48 1.57 -0.99
C GLY A 35 -2.89 2.80 -1.66
N THR A 36 -3.19 3.98 -1.12
CA THR A 36 -2.68 5.27 -1.63
C THR A 36 -2.09 6.06 -0.47
N VAL A 37 -0.95 6.70 -0.69
CA VAL A 37 -0.27 7.56 0.28
C VAL A 37 0.17 8.85 -0.39
N THR A 38 0.04 9.96 0.33
CA THR A 38 0.68 11.24 -0.03
C THR A 38 1.85 11.47 0.92
N LEU A 39 3.04 11.75 0.39
CA LEU A 39 4.20 12.04 1.23
C LEU A 39 3.99 13.36 1.98
N THR A 40 4.38 13.37 3.25
CA THR A 40 4.28 14.53 4.14
C THR A 40 5.18 15.64 3.62
N ALA A 41 4.60 16.81 3.33
CA ALA A 41 5.36 17.99 2.92
C ALA A 41 6.25 18.49 4.07
N SER A 42 7.41 19.05 3.72
CA SER A 42 8.37 19.63 4.66
C SER A 42 8.88 18.68 5.75
N ALA A 43 8.82 17.36 5.51
CA ALA A 43 9.31 16.31 6.40
C ALA A 43 10.23 15.34 5.64
N THR A 44 11.04 14.59 6.38
CA THR A 44 11.92 13.54 5.82
C THR A 44 11.30 12.15 5.89
N THR A 45 10.17 12.01 6.59
CA THR A 45 9.49 10.72 6.79
C THR A 45 7.98 10.87 6.70
N THR A 46 7.34 9.78 6.26
CA THR A 46 5.89 9.60 6.29
C THR A 46 5.57 8.25 6.89
N VAL A 47 4.75 8.22 7.94
CA VAL A 47 4.28 6.99 8.58
C VAL A 47 2.92 6.64 8.02
N VAL A 48 2.77 5.41 7.53
CA VAL A 48 1.53 4.90 6.96
C VAL A 48 0.96 3.82 7.88
N THR A 49 -0.30 3.97 8.27
CA THR A 49 -1.08 2.95 8.96
C THR A 49 -1.76 2.07 7.93
N GLU A 50 -1.45 0.78 7.95
CA GLU A 50 -1.88 -0.17 6.93
C GLU A 50 -2.05 -1.55 7.54
N ASP A 51 -3.30 -2.00 7.74
CA ASP A 51 -3.62 -3.22 8.48
C ASP A 51 -2.98 -4.48 7.89
N ARG A 52 -2.72 -4.46 6.57
CA ARG A 52 -2.11 -5.57 5.84
C ARG A 52 -0.59 -5.64 5.98
N ALA A 53 0.06 -4.58 6.49
CA ALA A 53 1.50 -4.53 6.62
C ALA A 53 1.99 -5.35 7.83
N GLY A 54 2.99 -6.19 7.60
CA GLY A 54 3.75 -6.93 8.60
C GLY A 54 5.25 -6.62 8.53
N ALA A 55 6.01 -7.17 9.48
CA ALA A 55 7.46 -6.96 9.56
C ALA A 55 8.22 -7.50 8.33
N THR A 56 7.67 -8.52 7.68
CA THR A 56 8.23 -9.17 6.48
C THR A 56 7.61 -8.70 5.18
N SER A 57 6.62 -7.80 5.22
CA SER A 57 5.93 -7.37 4.01
C SER A 57 6.86 -6.54 3.10
N VAL A 58 6.63 -6.68 1.81
CA VAL A 58 7.28 -5.90 0.75
C VAL A 58 6.28 -4.87 0.26
N ILE A 59 6.67 -3.61 0.26
CA ILE A 59 5.86 -2.49 -0.21
C ILE A 59 6.45 -2.02 -1.54
N LEU A 60 5.63 -2.04 -2.59
CA LEU A 60 6.00 -1.51 -3.90
C LEU A 60 5.19 -0.25 -4.16
N PHE A 61 5.85 0.78 -4.69
CA PHE A 61 5.25 2.09 -4.96
C PHE A 61 5.10 2.33 -6.45
N MET A 62 3.99 2.98 -6.82
CA MET A 62 3.69 3.49 -8.14
C MET A 62 3.37 4.99 -8.01
N PRO A 63 4.14 5.88 -8.65
CA PRO A 63 3.88 7.30 -8.59
C PRO A 63 2.63 7.63 -9.42
N THR A 64 1.71 8.43 -8.87
CA THR A 64 0.48 8.85 -9.58
C THR A 64 0.50 10.33 -9.98
N THR A 65 1.56 11.04 -9.63
CA THR A 65 1.77 12.47 -9.94
C THR A 65 3.19 12.70 -10.48
N ALA A 66 3.39 13.82 -11.18
CA ALA A 66 4.71 14.20 -11.70
C ALA A 66 5.74 14.42 -10.58
N ASN A 67 5.32 15.03 -9.46
CA ASN A 67 6.19 15.28 -8.32
C ASN A 67 6.55 13.98 -7.57
N ALA A 68 5.63 13.02 -7.49
CA ALA A 68 5.95 11.67 -6.99
C ALA A 68 6.92 10.93 -7.92
N ALA A 69 6.74 11.02 -9.24
CA ALA A 69 7.65 10.39 -10.20
C ALA A 69 9.07 10.97 -10.10
N ALA A 70 9.19 12.29 -9.91
CA ALA A 70 10.47 12.95 -9.69
C ALA A 70 11.15 12.50 -8.39
N GLU A 71 10.39 12.38 -7.29
CA GLU A 71 10.89 11.85 -6.01
C GLU A 71 11.42 10.41 -6.16
N GLN A 72 10.67 9.55 -6.85
CA GLN A 72 11.09 8.16 -7.06
C GLN A 72 12.32 8.07 -7.97
N ALA A 73 12.40 8.89 -9.02
CA ALA A 73 13.56 8.94 -9.91
C ALA A 73 14.82 9.50 -9.23
N ALA A 74 14.67 10.35 -8.23
CA ALA A 74 15.78 10.86 -7.43
C ALA A 74 16.46 9.77 -6.58
N GLY A 75 15.81 8.62 -6.36
CA GLY A 75 16.40 7.44 -5.72
C GLY A 75 16.63 7.54 -4.21
N GLY A 76 16.18 8.63 -3.57
CA GLY A 76 16.28 8.83 -2.12
C GLY A 76 15.12 8.23 -1.30
N MET A 77 14.07 7.75 -1.98
CA MET A 77 12.88 7.21 -1.34
C MET A 77 13.01 5.71 -1.06
N PHE A 78 12.81 5.30 0.20
CA PHE A 78 12.83 3.90 0.61
C PHE A 78 11.99 3.64 1.87
N VAL A 79 11.64 2.37 2.12
CA VAL A 79 10.95 1.97 3.36
C VAL A 79 11.98 1.78 4.47
N SER A 80 11.95 2.65 5.48
CA SER A 80 12.93 2.65 6.59
C SER A 80 12.53 1.75 7.75
N SER A 81 11.23 1.52 7.97
CA SER A 81 10.76 0.58 8.98
C SER A 81 9.44 -0.07 8.58
N ARG A 82 9.24 -1.31 9.02
CA ARG A 82 7.99 -2.08 8.87
C ARG A 82 7.66 -2.73 10.20
N SER A 83 6.40 -2.71 10.58
CA SER A 83 5.90 -3.30 11.81
C SER A 83 4.45 -3.71 11.64
N LYS A 84 3.88 -4.36 12.66
CA LYS A 84 2.48 -4.80 12.61
C LYS A 84 1.58 -3.60 12.33
N GLN A 85 0.88 -3.65 11.20
CA GLN A 85 -0.10 -2.67 10.73
C GLN A 85 0.48 -1.29 10.40
N THR A 86 1.81 -1.19 10.16
CA THR A 86 2.44 0.09 9.83
C THR A 86 3.75 -0.05 9.06
N PHE A 87 4.05 0.95 8.24
CA PHE A 87 5.39 1.14 7.68
C PHE A 87 5.75 2.61 7.59
N THR A 88 7.05 2.90 7.54
CA THR A 88 7.59 4.26 7.43
C THR A 88 8.35 4.40 6.13
N ILE A 89 8.04 5.45 5.40
CA ILE A 89 8.73 5.86 4.17
C ILE A 89 9.70 6.98 4.54
N THR A 90 10.97 6.82 4.19
CA THR A 90 11.93 7.91 4.18
C THR A 90 11.97 8.49 2.78
N HIS A 91 11.96 9.82 2.67
CA HIS A 91 11.93 10.56 1.41
C HIS A 91 12.61 11.93 1.57
N ALA A 92 12.84 12.65 0.48
CA ALA A 92 13.40 13.99 0.52
C ALA A 92 12.48 14.95 1.28
N ASN A 93 13.10 15.88 2.02
CA ASN A 93 12.39 17.01 2.59
C ASN A 93 12.09 18.01 1.46
N ASN A 94 10.82 18.13 1.12
CA ASN A 94 10.33 18.95 0.03
C ASN A 94 8.95 19.52 0.40
N SER A 95 8.68 20.78 0.05
CA SER A 95 7.43 21.47 0.32
C SER A 95 6.27 21.08 -0.62
N GLN A 96 6.53 20.28 -1.65
CA GLN A 96 5.49 19.74 -2.54
C GLN A 96 4.54 18.83 -1.76
N ALA A 97 3.25 19.21 -1.75
CA ALA A 97 2.18 18.52 -1.03
C ALA A 97 1.42 17.49 -1.89
N ASP A 98 1.78 17.33 -3.16
CA ASP A 98 1.11 16.47 -4.14
C ASP A 98 1.97 15.26 -4.55
N ARG A 99 2.93 14.85 -3.72
CA ARG A 99 3.72 13.63 -3.95
C ARG A 99 2.89 12.39 -3.58
N VAL A 100 1.97 12.02 -4.47
CA VAL A 100 1.03 10.90 -4.29
C VAL A 100 1.56 9.61 -4.94
N PHE A 101 1.49 8.52 -4.19
CA PHE A 101 1.82 7.16 -4.62
C PHE A 101 0.67 6.22 -4.35
N ASP A 102 0.36 5.37 -5.32
CA ASP A 102 -0.32 4.11 -5.04
C ASP A 102 0.73 3.08 -4.62
N TYR A 103 0.36 2.18 -3.71
CA TYR A 103 1.24 1.13 -3.25
C TYR A 103 0.52 -0.20 -3.16
N ILE A 104 1.30 -1.28 -3.22
CA ILE A 104 0.85 -2.62 -2.89
C ILE A 104 1.65 -3.19 -1.75
N VAL A 105 0.97 -3.94 -0.87
CA VAL A 105 1.58 -4.66 0.25
C VAL A 105 1.53 -6.16 -0.05
N ILE A 106 2.69 -6.79 -0.12
CA ILE A 106 2.84 -8.22 -0.38
C ILE A 106 3.55 -8.90 0.80
N GLY A 107 2.95 -9.96 1.31
CA GLY A 107 3.53 -10.82 2.37
C GLY A 107 2.96 -10.57 3.75
#